data_AF-A0A2J8E1D9-F1
#
_entry.id   AF-A0A2J8E1D9-F1
#
_cell.length_a   1.000
_cell.length_b   1.000
_cell.length_c   1.000
_cell.angle_alpha   90.00
_cell.angle_beta   90.00
_cell.angle_gamma   90.00
#
_symmetry.space_group_name_H-M   'P 1'
#
loop_
_entity.id
_entity.type
_entity.pdbx_description
1 polymer ?
#
loop_
_entity_poly.entity_id
_entity_poly.type
_entity_poly.pdbx_seq_one_letter_code
_entity_poly.pdbx_strand_id
1 'polypeptide(L)'
;MASTTTDGSAVYERRLVKTHRYQWPGIQLNLWILIMLIAAGFIMGAFATFIQIQQQLLLPVPWYFPYFITVAALLVVYVLLILWLVFNQRLLPAIVMIGAFMLFILWMVGLVVVAIELFGPSGSVQGNCNIAVFSQNPTGQTLETLAWLQQRNICQTWQAVFAFSLVGVIFLVWIMVMAYQVFVES
;
A
#
# COMPACT_ATOMS: atom_id res chain seq x y z
N MET A 1 78.02 -21.31 3.66
CA MET A 1 76.90 -21.92 4.41
C MET A 1 76.54 -21.01 5.56
N ALA A 2 75.34 -20.44 5.53
CA ALA A 2 74.52 -20.06 6.68
C ALA A 2 73.28 -19.35 6.12
N SER A 3 72.24 -20.14 5.91
CA SER A 3 70.89 -19.72 5.55
C SER A 3 70.14 -19.31 6.82
N THR A 4 69.55 -18.12 6.82
CA THR A 4 68.58 -17.72 7.85
C THR A 4 67.40 -17.04 7.18
N THR A 5 66.45 -17.91 6.81
CA THR A 5 64.99 -17.72 6.81
C THR A 5 64.45 -16.29 6.87
N THR A 6 64.00 -15.80 5.73
CA THR A 6 62.99 -14.75 5.60
C THR A 6 61.71 -15.24 6.25
N ASP A 7 61.45 -14.77 7.47
CA ASP A 7 60.19 -15.03 8.17
C ASP A 7 59.12 -14.18 7.48
N GLY A 8 58.32 -14.84 6.63
CA GLY A 8 57.22 -14.22 5.91
C GLY A 8 56.16 -13.78 6.91
N SER A 9 56.17 -12.49 7.25
CA SER A 9 55.05 -11.84 7.91
C SER A 9 53.85 -11.94 6.99
N ALA A 10 53.06 -13.01 7.17
CA ALA A 10 51.73 -13.11 6.62
C ALA A 10 50.94 -11.92 7.19
N VAL A 11 50.86 -10.86 6.39
CA VAL A 11 49.92 -9.77 6.59
C VAL A 11 48.55 -10.43 6.57
N TYR A 12 48.02 -10.73 7.75
CA TYR A 12 46.59 -10.97 7.91
C TYR A 12 45.94 -9.65 7.56
N GLU A 13 45.69 -9.45 6.27
CA GLU A 13 44.80 -8.44 5.75
C GLU A 13 43.44 -8.82 6.33
N ARG A 14 43.16 -8.31 7.53
CA ARG A 14 41.84 -8.35 8.15
C ARG A 14 40.98 -7.63 7.13
N ARG A 15 40.35 -8.38 6.23
CA ARG A 15 39.36 -7.91 5.27
C ARG A 15 38.37 -7.18 6.15
N LEU A 16 38.52 -5.85 6.19
CA LEU A 16 37.52 -4.96 6.76
C LEU A 16 36.28 -5.37 5.99
N VAL A 17 35.37 -6.09 6.67
CA VAL A 17 34.04 -6.35 6.16
C VAL A 17 33.44 -4.96 6.11
N LYS A 18 33.70 -4.27 4.99
CA LYS A 18 33.17 -2.96 4.69
C LYS A 18 31.69 -3.26 4.59
N THR A 19 30.96 -2.97 5.66
CA THR A 19 29.52 -3.04 5.66
C THR A 19 29.08 -2.07 4.57
N HIS A 20 28.77 -2.61 3.39
CA HIS A 20 28.31 -1.82 2.25
C HIS A 20 27.04 -1.13 2.71
N ARG A 21 27.15 0.18 2.95
CA ARG A 21 26.01 1.03 3.24
C ARG A 21 25.38 1.34 1.89
N TYR A 22 24.25 0.68 1.62
CA TYR A 22 23.41 1.03 0.49
C TYR A 22 22.96 2.50 0.65
N GLN A 23 23.29 3.34 -0.33
CA GLN A 23 22.86 4.75 -0.34
C GLN A 23 21.43 4.81 -0.91
N TRP A 24 20.44 4.79 -0.03
CA TRP A 24 19.04 4.94 -0.44
C TRP A 24 18.70 6.42 -0.66
N PRO A 25 17.91 6.77 -1.71
CA PRO A 25 17.41 8.12 -1.91
C PRO A 25 16.35 8.46 -0.86
N GLY A 26 16.78 9.11 0.24
CA GLY A 26 15.93 9.35 1.42
C GLY A 26 14.64 10.12 1.12
N ILE A 27 14.66 11.07 0.18
CA ILE A 27 13.47 11.84 -0.22
C ILE A 27 12.45 10.96 -0.95
N GLN A 28 12.90 10.13 -1.89
CA GLN A 28 12.02 9.24 -2.65
C GLN A 28 11.38 8.18 -1.73
N LEU A 29 12.17 7.61 -0.81
CA LEU A 29 11.69 6.64 0.17
C LEU A 29 10.64 7.27 1.11
N ASN A 30 10.89 8.46 1.65
CA ASN A 30 9.96 9.13 2.55
C ASN A 30 8.64 9.49 1.85
N LEU A 31 8.70 9.97 0.61
CA LEU A 31 7.52 10.25 -0.19
C LEU A 31 6.71 8.99 -0.44
N TRP A 32 7.39 7.88 -0.78
CA TRP A 32 6.75 6.59 -0.96
C TRP A 32 6.02 6.13 0.30
N ILE A 33 6.68 6.19 1.47
CA ILE A 33 6.11 5.82 2.77
C ILE A 33 4.84 6.63 3.06
N LEU A 34 4.90 7.96 2.88
CA LEU A 34 3.79 8.85 3.17
C LEU A 34 2.57 8.51 2.30
N ILE A 35 2.76 8.38 0.99
CA ILE A 35 1.65 8.11 0.05
C ILE A 35 1.02 6.75 0.33
N MET A 36 1.85 5.75 0.64
CA MET A 36 1.38 4.40 0.93
C MET A 36 0.61 4.31 2.25
N LEU A 37 1.03 5.05 3.28
CA LEU A 37 0.27 5.16 4.53
C LEU A 37 -1.07 5.88 4.34
N ILE A 38 -1.11 6.94 3.53
CA ILE A 38 -2.38 7.62 3.20
C ILE A 38 -3.32 6.67 2.45
N ALA A 39 -2.82 5.97 1.43
CA ALA A 39 -3.63 5.03 0.65
C ALA A 39 -4.17 3.88 1.52
N ALA A 40 -3.31 3.25 2.33
CA ALA A 40 -3.73 2.17 3.23
C ALA A 40 -4.69 2.67 4.32
N GLY A 41 -4.40 3.81 4.95
CA GLY A 41 -5.26 4.41 5.98
C GLY A 41 -6.63 4.77 5.43
N PHE A 42 -6.69 5.36 4.24
CA PHE A 42 -7.94 5.69 3.57
C PHE A 42 -8.78 4.43 3.27
N ILE A 43 -8.16 3.41 2.68
CA ILE A 43 -8.84 2.15 2.32
C ILE A 43 -9.35 1.44 3.57
N MET A 44 -8.54 1.31 4.62
CA MET A 44 -8.98 0.72 5.89
C MET A 44 -10.16 1.49 6.48
N GLY A 45 -10.10 2.82 6.50
CA GLY A 45 -11.16 3.67 7.02
C GLY A 45 -12.46 3.54 6.22
N ALA A 46 -12.38 3.56 4.89
CA ALA A 46 -13.53 3.43 4.00
C ALA A 46 -14.24 2.08 4.15
N PHE A 47 -13.51 0.97 4.18
CA PHE A 47 -14.12 -0.34 4.38
C PHE A 47 -14.64 -0.55 5.81
N ALA A 48 -13.99 0.05 6.81
CA ALA A 48 -14.49 0.00 8.18
C ALA A 48 -15.85 0.71 8.33
N THR A 49 -16.03 1.88 7.70
CA THR A 49 -17.32 2.58 7.71
C THR A 49 -18.38 1.79 6.93
N PHE A 50 -18.01 1.16 5.81
CA PHE A 50 -18.93 0.29 5.08
C PHE A 50 -19.38 -0.91 5.92
N ILE A 51 -18.49 -1.55 6.68
CA ILE A 51 -18.87 -2.65 7.60
C ILE A 51 -19.87 -2.15 8.64
N GLN A 52 -19.63 -0.99 9.25
CA GLN A 52 -20.57 -0.41 10.22
C GLN A 52 -21.94 -0.15 9.59
N ILE A 53 -21.98 0.38 8.37
CA ILE A 53 -23.22 0.60 7.62
C ILE A 53 -23.93 -0.73 7.38
N GLN A 54 -23.24 -1.77 6.89
CA GLN A 54 -23.85 -3.09 6.65
C GLN A 54 -24.42 -3.69 7.93
N GLN A 55 -23.75 -3.52 9.08
CA GLN A 55 -24.24 -3.97 10.38
C GLN A 55 -25.52 -3.25 10.81
N GLN A 56 -25.62 -1.93 10.57
CA GLN A 56 -26.84 -1.17 10.86
C GLN A 56 -28.01 -1.59 9.95
N LEU A 57 -27.72 -1.97 8.71
CA LEU A 57 -28.72 -2.48 7.76
C LEU A 57 -29.02 -3.99 7.92
N LEU A 58 -28.39 -4.68 8.88
CA LEU A 58 -28.51 -6.13 9.10
C LEU A 58 -28.21 -6.97 7.83
N LEU A 59 -27.31 -6.46 6.98
CA LEU A 59 -26.88 -7.11 5.75
C LEU A 59 -25.59 -7.91 6.00
N PRO A 60 -25.39 -9.04 5.29
CA PRO A 60 -24.16 -9.81 5.41
C PRO A 60 -22.96 -9.02 4.88
N VAL A 61 -21.85 -9.07 5.60
CA VAL A 61 -20.60 -8.42 5.21
C VAL A 61 -19.91 -9.23 4.10
N PRO A 62 -19.68 -8.66 2.91
CA PRO A 62 -18.97 -9.36 1.86
C PRO A 62 -17.51 -9.65 2.24
N TRP A 63 -16.96 -10.77 1.76
CA TRP A 63 -15.60 -11.22 2.10
C TRP A 63 -14.48 -10.24 1.68
N TYR A 64 -14.73 -9.45 0.62
CA TYR A 64 -13.73 -8.54 0.09
C TYR A 64 -13.52 -7.29 0.96
N PHE A 65 -14.48 -6.94 1.82
CA PHE A 65 -14.31 -5.87 2.82
C PHE A 65 -13.22 -6.21 3.85
N PRO A 66 -13.32 -7.30 4.64
CA PRO A 66 -12.26 -7.65 5.58
C PRO A 66 -10.96 -8.04 4.87
N TYR A 67 -11.02 -8.64 3.68
CA TYR A 67 -9.83 -8.93 2.88
C TYR A 67 -8.99 -7.66 2.61
N PHE A 68 -9.62 -6.59 2.12
CA PHE A 68 -8.82 -5.41 1.75
C PHE A 68 -8.33 -4.64 2.99
N ILE A 69 -9.08 -4.70 4.10
CA ILE A 69 -8.63 -4.19 5.40
C ILE A 69 -7.37 -4.95 5.87
N THR A 70 -7.34 -6.29 5.80
CA THR A 70 -6.17 -7.05 6.24
C THR A 70 -4.95 -6.79 5.34
N VAL A 71 -5.14 -6.68 4.03
CA VAL A 71 -4.05 -6.33 3.10
C VAL A 71 -3.51 -4.93 3.38
N ALA A 72 -4.38 -3.95 3.63
CA ALA A 72 -3.95 -2.60 3.99
C ALA A 72 -3.26 -2.53 5.36
N ALA A 73 -3.71 -3.34 6.33
CA ALA A 73 -3.03 -3.47 7.62
C ALA A 73 -1.64 -4.13 7.48
N LEU A 74 -1.50 -5.16 6.64
CA LEU A 74 -0.21 -5.78 6.33
C LEU A 74 0.75 -4.78 5.68
N LEU A 75 0.25 -3.92 4.79
CA LEU A 75 1.04 -2.81 4.23
C LEU A 75 1.53 -1.89 5.34
N VAL A 76 0.66 -1.44 6.25
CA VAL A 76 1.05 -0.55 7.36
C VAL A 76 2.15 -1.20 8.21
N VAL A 77 2.01 -2.48 8.55
CA VAL A 77 3.04 -3.24 9.27
C VAL A 77 4.35 -3.30 8.47
N TYR A 78 4.28 -3.53 7.16
CA TYR A 78 5.46 -3.54 6.29
C TYR A 78 6.15 -2.16 6.22
N VAL A 79 5.40 -1.07 6.16
CA VAL A 79 5.96 0.29 6.21
C VAL A 79 6.63 0.57 7.56
N LEU A 80 6.02 0.15 8.67
CA LEU A 80 6.63 0.26 10.00
C LEU A 80 7.93 -0.57 10.10
N LEU A 81 7.96 -1.76 9.50
CA LEU A 81 9.17 -2.57 9.39
C LEU A 81 10.26 -1.82 8.63
N ILE A 82 9.94 -1.21 7.48
CA ILE A 82 10.92 -0.41 6.72
C ILE A 82 11.44 0.75 7.57
N LEU A 83 10.57 1.52 8.23
CA LEU A 83 10.98 2.62 9.11
C LEU A 83 11.92 2.15 10.22
N TRP A 84 11.65 0.99 10.81
CA TRP A 84 12.53 0.38 11.82
C TRP A 84 13.89 -0.03 11.23
N LEU A 85 13.94 -0.56 10.00
CA LEU A 85 15.19 -0.86 9.30
C LEU A 85 15.99 0.40 8.95
N VAL A 86 15.31 1.50 8.61
CA VAL A 86 15.94 2.82 8.35
C VAL A 86 16.61 3.33 9.62
N PHE A 87 15.94 3.23 10.77
CA PHE A 87 16.50 3.62 12.06
C PHE A 87 17.78 2.85 12.40
N ASN A 88 17.83 1.57 12.04
CA ASN A 88 19.00 0.71 12.28
C ASN A 88 20.10 0.80 11.19
N GLN A 89 19.92 1.63 10.16
CA GLN A 89 20.83 1.75 9.00
C GLN A 89 21.14 0.42 8.30
N ARG A 90 20.22 -0.55 8.35
CA ARG A 90 20.37 -1.89 7.74
C ARG A 90 19.24 -2.15 6.75
N LEU A 91 19.11 -1.31 5.74
CA LEU A 91 18.18 -1.60 4.64
C LEU A 91 18.80 -2.67 3.74
N LEU A 92 18.25 -3.88 3.82
CA LEU A 92 18.54 -4.97 2.91
C LEU A 92 17.59 -4.85 1.70
N PRO A 93 18.08 -4.56 0.48
CA PRO A 93 17.23 -4.40 -0.70
C PRO A 93 16.40 -5.65 -1.02
N ALA A 94 16.92 -6.83 -0.69
CA ALA A 94 16.24 -8.11 -0.89
C ALA A 94 14.91 -8.21 -0.11
N ILE A 95 14.89 -7.74 1.15
CA ILE A 95 13.66 -7.77 1.98
C ILE A 95 12.61 -6.83 1.40
N VAL A 96 13.04 -5.65 0.93
CA VAL A 96 12.16 -4.67 0.31
C VAL A 96 11.54 -5.25 -0.96
N MET A 97 12.34 -5.85 -1.84
CA MET A 97 11.83 -6.47 -3.07
C MET A 97 10.80 -7.59 -2.82
N ILE A 98 11.13 -8.54 -1.95
CA ILE A 98 10.24 -9.69 -1.69
C ILE A 98 8.93 -9.21 -1.04
N GLY A 99 9.01 -8.33 -0.05
CA GLY A 99 7.82 -7.80 0.62
C GLY A 99 6.93 -6.96 -0.31
N ALA A 100 7.53 -6.13 -1.16
CA ALA A 100 6.80 -5.33 -2.14
C ALA A 100 6.10 -6.21 -3.18
N PHE A 101 6.74 -7.28 -3.65
CA PHE A 101 6.14 -8.21 -4.60
C PHE A 101 4.95 -8.97 -4.00
N MET A 102 5.07 -9.47 -2.77
CA MET A 102 3.97 -10.15 -2.09
C MET A 102 2.78 -9.20 -1.88
N LEU A 103 3.05 -7.98 -1.39
CA LEU A 103 2.01 -6.97 -1.20
C LEU A 103 1.40 -6.51 -2.52
N PHE A 104 2.18 -6.44 -3.60
CA PHE A 104 1.70 -6.11 -4.94
C PHE A 104 0.63 -7.09 -5.40
N ILE A 105 0.85 -8.40 -5.27
CA ILE A 105 -0.13 -9.42 -5.67
C ILE A 105 -1.41 -9.29 -4.83
N LEU A 106 -1.27 -9.18 -3.51
CA LEU A 106 -2.42 -9.04 -2.60
C LEU A 106 -3.22 -7.76 -2.88
N TRP A 107 -2.53 -6.65 -3.12
CA TRP A 107 -3.16 -5.38 -3.43
C TRP A 107 -3.85 -5.38 -4.80
N MET A 108 -3.26 -6.04 -5.79
CA MET A 108 -3.85 -6.22 -7.12
C MET A 108 -5.18 -6.98 -7.08
N VAL A 109 -5.27 -8.03 -6.27
CA VAL A 109 -6.54 -8.75 -6.07
C VAL A 109 -7.60 -7.83 -5.48
N GLY A 110 -7.24 -7.02 -4.48
CA GLY A 110 -8.15 -6.01 -3.91
C GLY A 110 -8.64 -5.00 -4.95
N LEU A 111 -7.73 -4.49 -5.79
CA LEU A 111 -8.07 -3.56 -6.88
C LEU A 111 -9.05 -4.18 -7.88
N VAL A 112 -8.80 -5.42 -8.31
CA VAL A 112 -9.65 -6.10 -9.30
C VAL A 112 -11.07 -6.26 -8.76
N VAL A 113 -11.22 -6.66 -7.49
CA VAL A 113 -12.55 -6.79 -6.88
C VAL A 113 -13.25 -5.43 -6.80
N VAL A 114 -12.55 -4.38 -6.35
CA VAL A 114 -13.13 -3.02 -6.32
C VAL A 114 -13.55 -2.55 -7.71
N ALA A 115 -12.76 -2.86 -8.75
CA ALA A 115 -13.10 -2.51 -10.13
C ALA A 115 -14.38 -3.23 -10.61
N ILE A 116 -14.54 -4.51 -10.28
CA ILE A 116 -15.73 -5.29 -10.62
C ILE A 116 -16.97 -4.75 -9.90
N GLU A 117 -16.88 -4.42 -8.61
CA GLU A 117 -18.00 -3.87 -7.86
C GLU A 117 -18.39 -2.46 -8.34
N LEU A 118 -17.40 -1.65 -8.73
CA LEU A 118 -17.63 -0.29 -9.19
C LEU A 118 -18.20 -0.23 -10.62
N PHE A 119 -17.67 -1.04 -11.54
CA PHE A 119 -17.98 -1.00 -12.98
C PHE A 119 -18.68 -2.25 -13.51
N GLY A 120 -19.16 -3.14 -12.64
CA GLY A 120 -19.80 -4.39 -13.02
C GLY A 120 -21.06 -4.24 -13.88
N PRO A 121 -21.39 -5.25 -14.71
CA PRO A 121 -22.51 -5.19 -15.65
C PRO A 121 -23.89 -5.24 -14.98
N SER A 122 -24.00 -5.78 -13.77
CA SER A 122 -25.24 -5.87 -13.00
C SER A 122 -25.05 -5.34 -11.59
N GLY A 123 -25.87 -4.37 -11.17
CA GLY A 123 -25.85 -3.85 -9.80
C GLY A 123 -24.60 -3.05 -9.44
N SER A 124 -23.87 -2.50 -10.42
CA SER A 124 -22.67 -1.70 -10.16
C SER A 124 -22.97 -0.49 -9.29
N VAL A 125 -22.03 -0.18 -8.40
CA VAL A 125 -22.10 1.02 -7.58
C VAL A 125 -22.24 2.26 -8.46
N GLN A 126 -21.50 2.35 -9.58
CA GLN A 126 -21.59 3.49 -10.48
C GLN A 126 -22.99 3.64 -11.14
N GLY A 127 -23.61 2.53 -11.54
CA GLY A 127 -24.97 2.54 -12.11
C GLY A 127 -26.02 2.99 -11.09
N ASN A 128 -25.96 2.45 -9.88
CA ASN A 128 -26.84 2.81 -8.78
C ASN A 128 -26.64 4.28 -8.36
N CYS A 129 -25.39 4.74 -8.29
CA CYS A 129 -25.06 6.13 -7.98
C CYS A 129 -25.55 7.10 -9.05
N ASN A 130 -25.57 6.70 -10.33
CA ASN A 130 -26.11 7.55 -11.39
C ASN A 130 -27.62 7.79 -11.25
N ILE A 131 -28.36 6.75 -10.88
CA ILE A 131 -29.82 6.79 -10.75
C ILE A 131 -30.27 7.38 -9.41
N ALA A 132 -29.54 7.11 -8.33
CA ALA A 132 -29.92 7.53 -6.98
C ALA A 132 -29.37 8.92 -6.61
N VAL A 133 -28.21 9.30 -7.14
CA VAL A 133 -27.50 10.53 -6.74
C VAL A 133 -27.35 11.51 -7.89
N PHE A 134 -26.83 11.10 -9.05
CA PHE A 134 -26.48 12.05 -10.11
C PHE A 134 -27.68 12.55 -10.95
N SER A 135 -28.82 11.87 -10.91
CA SER A 135 -30.06 12.31 -11.58
C SER A 135 -31.02 13.11 -10.69
N GLN A 136 -30.73 13.26 -9.40
CA GLN A 136 -31.57 13.99 -8.46
C GLN A 136 -30.73 15.04 -7.71
N ASN A 137 -31.29 16.22 -7.45
CA ASN A 137 -30.58 17.26 -6.72
C ASN A 137 -31.52 17.94 -5.70
N PRO A 138 -32.00 17.18 -4.69
CA PRO A 138 -32.90 17.72 -3.67
C PRO A 138 -32.17 18.77 -2.83
N THR A 139 -32.86 19.86 -2.51
CA THR A 139 -32.33 20.99 -1.72
C THR A 139 -33.23 21.28 -0.52
N GLY A 140 -32.64 21.63 0.62
CA GLY A 140 -33.36 21.99 1.85
C GLY A 140 -33.04 21.05 3.02
N GLN A 141 -33.42 21.45 4.25
CA GLN A 141 -33.17 20.68 5.47
C GLN A 141 -34.22 19.59 5.68
N THR A 142 -34.45 18.76 4.67
CA THR A 142 -35.39 17.64 4.72
C THR A 142 -34.65 16.31 4.89
N LEU A 143 -35.36 15.30 5.39
CA LEU A 143 -34.81 13.96 5.59
C LEU A 143 -34.41 13.30 4.27
N GLU A 144 -35.08 13.67 3.16
CA GLU A 144 -34.72 13.25 1.80
C GLU A 144 -33.37 13.80 1.35
N THR A 145 -33.08 15.09 1.60
CA THR A 145 -31.77 15.68 1.29
C THR A 145 -30.66 15.02 2.12
N LEU A 146 -30.92 14.69 3.39
CA LEU A 146 -29.96 13.97 4.23
C LEU A 146 -29.66 12.58 3.66
N ALA A 147 -30.69 11.83 3.28
CA ALA A 147 -30.53 10.50 2.68
C ALA A 147 -29.74 10.57 1.35
N TRP A 148 -30.03 11.58 0.51
CA TRP A 148 -29.28 11.82 -0.72
C TRP A 148 -27.80 12.18 -0.47
N LEU A 149 -27.51 13.04 0.51
CA LEU A 149 -26.13 13.39 0.89
C LEU A 149 -25.36 12.16 1.38
N GLN A 150 -26.01 11.28 2.16
CA GLN A 150 -25.42 10.04 2.64
C GLN A 150 -25.09 9.09 1.47
N GLN A 151 -26.02 8.91 0.52
CA GLN A 151 -25.78 8.09 -0.68
C GLN A 151 -24.67 8.68 -1.54
N ARG A 152 -24.64 10.00 -1.71
CA ARG A 152 -23.57 10.70 -2.44
C ARG A 152 -22.20 10.47 -1.83
N ASN A 153 -22.10 10.51 -0.50
CA ASN A 153 -20.86 10.24 0.21
C ASN A 153 -20.37 8.81 -0.10
N ILE A 154 -21.24 7.80 0.00
CA ILE A 154 -20.90 6.40 -0.31
C ILE A 154 -20.36 6.26 -1.74
N CYS A 155 -21.04 6.86 -2.71
CA CYS A 155 -20.63 6.84 -4.12
C CYS A 155 -19.23 7.44 -4.34
N GLN A 156 -18.95 8.59 -3.72
CA GLN A 156 -17.66 9.26 -3.82
C GLN A 156 -16.55 8.48 -3.10
N THR A 157 -16.85 7.86 -1.96
CA THR A 157 -15.91 7.00 -1.24
C THR A 157 -15.51 5.80 -2.09
N TRP A 158 -16.43 5.16 -2.80
CA TRP A 158 -16.11 4.06 -3.72
C TRP A 158 -15.15 4.47 -4.85
N GLN A 159 -15.40 5.62 -5.47
CA GLN A 159 -14.50 6.16 -6.49
C GLN A 159 -13.11 6.50 -5.91
N ALA A 160 -13.08 7.08 -4.71
CA ALA A 160 -11.83 7.36 -4.01
C ALA A 160 -11.07 6.08 -3.67
N VAL A 161 -11.74 5.03 -3.18
CA VAL A 161 -11.12 3.73 -2.88
C VAL A 161 -10.48 3.16 -4.13
N PHE A 162 -11.16 3.21 -5.27
CA PHE A 162 -10.60 2.77 -6.55
C PHE A 162 -9.35 3.59 -6.95
N ALA A 163 -9.41 4.92 -6.85
CA ALA A 163 -8.28 5.79 -7.16
C ALA A 163 -7.06 5.55 -6.25
N PHE A 164 -7.25 5.46 -4.93
CA PHE A 164 -6.18 5.16 -3.99
C PHE A 164 -5.64 3.73 -4.17
N SER A 165 -6.47 2.79 -4.59
CA SER A 165 -6.02 1.43 -4.93
C SER A 165 -5.09 1.43 -6.13
N LEU A 166 -5.43 2.18 -7.20
CA LEU A 166 -4.56 2.36 -8.37
C LEU A 166 -3.22 3.01 -8.01
N VAL A 167 -3.26 4.07 -7.21
CA VAL A 167 -2.04 4.72 -6.70
C VAL A 167 -1.19 3.72 -5.94
N GLY A 168 -1.79 2.91 -5.05
CA GLY A 168 -1.07 1.87 -4.31
C GLY A 168 -0.35 0.86 -5.20
N VAL A 169 -1.00 0.38 -6.27
CA VAL A 169 -0.37 -0.55 -7.24
C VAL A 169 0.85 0.08 -7.91
N ILE A 170 0.71 1.31 -8.42
CA ILE A 170 1.80 2.02 -9.11
C ILE A 170 2.98 2.24 -8.17
N PHE A 171 2.72 2.65 -6.93
CA PHE A 171 3.75 2.88 -5.94
C PHE A 171 4.43 1.59 -5.47
N LEU A 172 3.70 0.46 -5.36
CA LEU A 172 4.29 -0.85 -5.08
C LEU A 172 5.25 -1.29 -6.19
N VAL A 173 4.93 -1.01 -7.46
CA VAL A 173 5.87 -1.24 -8.57
C VAL A 173 7.07 -0.30 -8.48
N TRP A 174 6.84 0.97 -8.15
CA TRP A 174 7.92 1.95 -8.05
C TRP A 174 8.96 1.57 -6.99
N ILE A 175 8.57 1.10 -5.80
CA ILE A 175 9.54 0.67 -4.79
C ILE A 175 10.35 -0.55 -5.22
N MET A 176 9.78 -1.46 -6.03
CA MET A 176 10.53 -2.56 -6.64
C MET A 176 11.61 -2.05 -7.59
N VAL A 177 11.28 -1.05 -8.44
CA VAL A 177 12.26 -0.42 -9.34
C VAL A 177 13.37 0.29 -8.56
N MET A 178 13.02 1.05 -7.50
CA MET A 178 14.02 1.71 -6.67
C MET A 178 14.92 0.71 -5.95
N ALA A 179 14.35 -0.37 -5.41
CA ALA A 179 15.12 -1.44 -4.77
C ALA A 179 16.09 -2.13 -5.75
N TYR A 180 15.68 -2.30 -7.02
CA TYR A 180 16.55 -2.82 -8.07
C TYR A 180 17.69 -1.86 -8.42
N GLN A 181 17.42 -0.56 -8.60
CA GLN A 181 18.46 0.44 -8.87
C GLN A 181 19.53 0.44 -7.77
N VAL A 182 19.09 0.42 -6.52
CA VAL A 182 19.97 0.36 -5.35
C VAL A 182 20.78 -0.94 -5.29
N PHE A 183 20.26 -2.06 -5.81
CA PHE A 183 20.97 -3.34 -5.88
C PHE A 183 22.02 -3.38 -7.01
N VAL A 184 21.79 -2.68 -8.12
CA VAL A 184 22.75 -2.62 -9.24
C VAL A 184 23.88 -1.61 -8.97
N GLU A 185 23.59 -0.53 -8.27
CA GLU A 185 24.56 0.53 -7.95
C GLU A 185 25.51 0.18 -6.77
N SER A 186 25.26 -0.93 -6.06
CA SER A 186 26.00 -1.35 -4.86
C SER A 186 27.12 -2.35 -5.11
#